data_AF-A0A945LK26-F1
#
_entry.id   AF-A0A945LK26-F1
#
_cell.length_a   1.000
_cell.length_b   1.000
_cell.length_c   1.000
_cell.angle_alpha   90.00
_cell.angle_beta   90.00
_cell.angle_gamma   90.00
#
_symmetry.space_group_name_H-M   'P 1'
#
loop_
_entity.id
_entity.type
_entity.pdbx_description
1 polymer ?
#
loop_
_entity_poly.entity_id
_entity_poly.type
_entity_poly.pdbx_seq_one_letter_code
_entity_poly.pdbx_strand_id
1 'polypeptide(L)'
;FTRDIKIYLYPYKPNTESELLNSNNIPIHPRVKALYEYLYRNKRIEDLNHNKKVLGIFSREVLKKINNCEEGTWEHMVPEGVDEIIKEKSLFGCSCEFPSKKD
;
A
#
# COMPACT_ATOMS: atom_id res chain seq x y z
N PHE A 1 -1.60 30.91 -2.55
CA PHE A 1 -1.03 29.80 -1.76
C PHE A 1 -1.68 28.43 -2.01
N THR A 2 -2.84 28.31 -2.67
CA THR A 2 -3.51 27.00 -2.90
C THR A 2 -4.04 26.79 -4.34
N ARG A 3 -3.63 27.61 -5.31
CA ARG A 3 -4.30 27.62 -6.64
C ARG A 3 -4.21 26.27 -7.36
N ASP A 4 -3.10 25.56 -7.19
CA ASP A 4 -2.78 24.36 -7.99
C ASP A 4 -2.52 23.10 -7.16
N ILE A 5 -3.12 22.98 -5.98
CA ILE A 5 -3.05 21.72 -5.21
C ILE A 5 -4.26 20.85 -5.53
N LYS A 6 -3.98 19.58 -5.87
CA LYS A 6 -4.96 18.50 -5.94
C LYS A 6 -4.38 17.26 -5.27
N ILE A 7 -5.13 16.71 -4.31
CA ILE A 7 -4.76 15.56 -3.50
C ILE A 7 -5.55 14.37 -4.03
N TYR A 8 -4.84 13.35 -4.48
CA TYR A 8 -5.43 12.08 -4.86
C TYR A 8 -5.27 11.11 -3.70
N LEU A 9 -6.39 10.72 -3.08
CA LEU A 9 -6.40 9.93 -1.87
C LEU A 9 -6.69 8.46 -2.21
N TYR A 10 -5.72 7.59 -1.94
CA TYR A 10 -5.96 6.15 -1.98
C TYR A 10 -6.57 5.70 -0.66
N PRO A 11 -7.62 4.86 -0.66
CA PRO A 11 -8.28 4.46 0.57
C PRO A 11 -7.39 3.53 1.42
N TYR A 12 -7.67 3.49 2.71
CA TYR A 12 -6.92 2.70 3.68
C TYR A 12 -7.84 1.71 4.41
N LYS A 13 -7.45 0.44 4.46
CA LYS A 13 -8.15 -0.59 5.23
C LYS A 13 -7.14 -1.61 5.77
N PRO A 14 -6.83 -1.61 7.08
CA PRO A 14 -5.74 -2.42 7.64
C PRO A 14 -6.05 -3.92 7.70
N ASN A 15 -7.32 -4.31 7.79
CA ASN A 15 -7.74 -5.71 7.82
C ASN A 15 -9.20 -5.82 7.35
N THR A 16 -9.72 -7.04 7.19
CA THR A 16 -11.09 -7.31 6.70
C THR A 16 -12.19 -6.73 7.59
N GLU A 17 -11.98 -6.68 8.89
CA GLU A 17 -12.93 -6.21 9.91
C GLU A 17 -12.99 -4.69 10.01
N SER A 18 -11.91 -4.00 9.62
CA SER A 18 -11.83 -2.54 9.71
C SER A 18 -12.68 -1.85 8.65
N GLU A 19 -13.19 -0.68 9.02
CA GLU A 19 -13.86 0.22 8.08
C GLU A 19 -12.85 0.71 7.01
N LEU A 20 -13.34 0.85 5.77
CA LEU A 20 -12.58 1.47 4.70
C LEU A 20 -12.51 2.98 4.93
N LEU A 21 -11.31 3.50 5.19
CA LEU A 21 -11.09 4.94 5.35
C LEU A 21 -10.86 5.59 3.99
N ASN A 22 -11.57 6.69 3.75
CA ASN A 22 -11.48 7.53 2.57
C ASN A 22 -11.72 9.00 2.96
N SER A 23 -11.84 9.89 1.97
CA SER A 23 -11.99 11.32 2.24
C SER A 23 -13.23 11.70 3.08
N ASN A 24 -14.24 10.83 3.17
CA ASN A 24 -15.50 11.11 3.86
C ASN A 24 -15.47 10.77 5.36
N ASN A 25 -14.70 9.76 5.77
CA ASN A 25 -14.72 9.21 7.14
C ASN A 25 -13.34 9.16 7.81
N ILE A 26 -12.27 9.62 7.15
CA ILE A 26 -10.93 9.66 7.74
C ILE A 26 -10.92 10.53 9.03
N PRO A 27 -10.33 10.04 10.14
CA PRO A 27 -10.22 10.84 11.35
C PRO A 27 -9.21 11.96 11.17
N ILE A 28 -9.68 13.21 11.26
CA ILE A 28 -8.85 14.41 11.12
C ILE A 28 -8.64 15.08 12.48
N HIS A 29 -7.38 15.31 12.83
CA HIS A 29 -7.02 15.98 14.07
C HIS A 29 -7.63 17.41 14.13
N PRO A 30 -8.25 17.84 15.24
CA PRO A 30 -8.99 19.11 15.32
C PRO A 30 -8.24 20.34 14.81
N ARG A 31 -6.93 20.42 15.10
CA ARG A 31 -6.04 21.51 14.64
C ARG A 31 -6.01 21.71 13.13
N VAL A 32 -6.19 20.66 12.33
CA VAL A 32 -6.13 20.71 10.86
C VAL A 32 -7.50 20.50 10.21
N LYS A 33 -8.56 20.32 11.01
CA LYS A 33 -9.92 20.04 10.52
C LYS A 33 -10.43 21.12 9.57
N ALA A 34 -10.26 22.39 9.92
CA ALA A 34 -10.69 23.51 9.08
C ALA A 34 -9.97 23.54 7.71
N LEU A 35 -8.66 23.21 7.70
CA LEU A 35 -7.88 23.13 6.46
C LEU A 35 -8.34 21.94 5.60
N TYR A 36 -8.57 20.78 6.21
CA TYR A 36 -9.09 19.61 5.53
C TYR A 36 -10.46 19.88 4.91
N GLU A 37 -11.40 20.44 5.67
CA GLU A 37 -12.74 20.79 5.20
C GLU A 37 -12.70 21.80 4.05
N TYR A 38 -11.79 22.78 4.13
CA TYR A 38 -11.57 23.71 3.02
C TYR A 38 -11.13 22.96 1.75
N LEU A 39 -10.14 22.07 1.84
CA LEU A 39 -9.66 21.30 0.68
C LEU A 39 -10.77 20.38 0.12
N TYR A 40 -11.47 19.67 1.00
CA TYR A 40 -12.56 18.76 0.65
C TYR A 40 -13.72 19.48 -0.03
N ARG A 41 -14.26 20.56 0.56
CA ARG A 41 -15.37 21.35 -0.01
C ARG A 41 -15.04 22.00 -1.35
N ASN A 42 -13.77 22.40 -1.54
CA ASN A 42 -13.29 22.98 -2.79
C ASN A 42 -12.86 21.94 -3.83
N LYS A 43 -13.23 20.65 -3.66
CA LYS A 43 -12.90 19.55 -4.58
C LYS A 43 -11.39 19.42 -4.86
N ARG A 44 -10.57 19.73 -3.85
CA ARG A 44 -9.12 19.58 -3.89
C ARG A 44 -8.66 18.21 -3.41
N ILE A 45 -9.57 17.37 -2.93
CA ILE A 45 -9.34 15.98 -2.56
C ILE A 45 -10.21 15.11 -3.48
N GLU A 46 -9.60 14.13 -4.14
CA GLU A 46 -10.28 13.17 -5.01
C GLU A 46 -9.89 11.76 -4.57
N ASP A 47 -10.89 10.96 -4.16
CA ASP A 47 -10.67 9.56 -3.84
C ASP A 47 -10.37 8.77 -5.12
N LEU A 48 -9.29 8.02 -5.10
CA LEU A 48 -8.91 7.15 -6.21
C LEU A 48 -9.74 5.87 -6.23
N ASN A 49 -10.03 5.40 -7.46
CA ASN A 49 -10.48 4.03 -7.65
C ASN A 49 -9.42 3.05 -7.15
N HIS A 50 -9.86 1.98 -6.50
CA HIS A 50 -8.96 1.01 -5.87
C HIS A 50 -9.37 -0.43 -6.20
N ASN A 51 -8.37 -1.32 -6.16
CA ASN A 51 -8.62 -2.75 -6.27
C ASN A 51 -8.65 -3.38 -4.87
N LYS A 52 -9.85 -3.81 -4.45
CA LYS A 52 -10.06 -4.43 -3.13
C LYS A 52 -9.20 -5.67 -2.89
N LYS A 53 -8.78 -6.37 -3.95
CA LYS A 53 -7.95 -7.59 -3.86
C LYS A 53 -6.54 -7.31 -3.34
N VAL A 54 -6.01 -6.11 -3.59
CA VAL A 54 -4.64 -5.73 -3.20
C VAL A 54 -4.60 -4.76 -2.02
N LEU A 55 -5.76 -4.30 -1.54
CA LEU A 55 -5.85 -3.28 -0.50
C LEU A 55 -5.24 -3.71 0.84
N GLY A 56 -5.30 -5.02 1.13
CA GLY A 56 -4.72 -5.62 2.34
C GLY A 56 -3.25 -6.03 2.20
N ILE A 57 -2.60 -5.72 1.07
CA ILE A 57 -1.18 -6.03 0.88
C ILE A 57 -0.36 -4.89 1.48
N PHE A 58 0.37 -5.19 2.56
CA PHE A 58 1.25 -4.23 3.22
C PHE A 58 2.71 -4.58 3.00
N SER A 59 3.48 -3.61 2.48
CA SER A 59 4.91 -3.79 2.23
C SER A 59 5.69 -4.24 3.46
N ARG A 60 5.31 -3.77 4.66
CA ARG A 60 5.93 -4.21 5.93
C ARG A 60 5.79 -5.71 6.18
N GLU A 61 4.65 -6.29 5.82
CA GLU A 61 4.40 -7.73 5.96
C GLU A 61 5.19 -8.51 4.92
N VAL A 62 5.13 -8.08 3.65
CA VAL A 62 5.89 -8.69 2.55
C VAL A 62 7.39 -8.68 2.84
N LEU A 63 7.95 -7.54 3.25
CA LEU A 63 9.37 -7.40 3.60
C LEU A 63 9.76 -8.28 4.81
N LYS A 64 8.87 -8.42 5.80
CA LYS A 64 9.12 -9.33 6.93
C LYS A 64 9.18 -10.80 6.46
N LYS A 65 8.25 -11.20 5.60
CA LYS A 65 8.21 -12.56 5.02
C LYS A 65 9.43 -12.87 4.16
N ILE A 66 9.89 -11.90 3.36
CA ILE A 66 11.13 -12.02 2.57
C ILE A 66 12.34 -12.23 3.49
N ASN A 67 12.50 -11.37 4.52
CA ASN A 67 13.62 -11.48 5.46
C ASN A 67 13.60 -12.78 6.27
N ASN A 68 12.42 -13.31 6.58
CA ASN A 68 12.25 -14.57 7.30
C ASN A 68 12.34 -15.80 6.38
N CYS A 69 12.54 -15.62 5.08
CA CYS A 69 12.54 -16.68 4.08
C CYS A 69 11.26 -17.55 4.09
N GLU A 70 10.10 -16.91 4.31
CA GLU A 70 8.80 -17.57 4.30
C GLU A 70 8.32 -17.81 2.84
N GLU A 71 9.03 -18.68 2.12
CA GLU A 71 8.72 -19.01 0.72
C GLU A 71 7.29 -19.52 0.52
N GLY A 72 6.65 -19.10 -0.58
CA GLY A 72 5.28 -19.43 -0.94
C GLY A 72 4.22 -18.57 -0.23
N THR A 73 4.61 -17.70 0.71
CA THR A 73 3.67 -16.94 1.53
C THR A 73 3.54 -15.46 1.15
N TRP A 74 4.37 -14.93 0.25
CA TRP A 74 4.38 -13.50 -0.10
C TRP A 74 4.42 -13.22 -1.60
N GLU A 75 4.74 -14.22 -2.43
CA GLU A 75 4.93 -14.09 -3.88
C GLU A 75 3.64 -13.63 -4.57
N HIS A 76 2.48 -14.13 -4.12
CA HIS A 76 1.17 -13.68 -4.59
C HIS A 76 0.80 -12.24 -4.18
N MET A 77 1.59 -11.61 -3.28
CA MET A 77 1.38 -10.25 -2.80
C MET A 77 2.17 -9.22 -3.61
N VAL A 78 2.99 -9.66 -4.57
CA VAL A 78 3.68 -8.77 -5.51
C VAL A 78 3.16 -9.00 -6.93
N PRO A 79 3.36 -8.04 -7.85
CA PRO A 79 3.04 -8.27 -9.26
C PRO A 79 3.81 -9.46 -9.82
N GLU A 80 3.23 -10.11 -10.84
CA GLU A 80 3.86 -11.21 -11.57
C GLU A 80 5.28 -10.83 -12.05
N GLY A 81 6.25 -11.73 -11.86
CA GLY A 81 7.65 -11.50 -12.24
C GLY A 81 8.49 -10.82 -11.15
N VAL A 82 7.87 -10.19 -10.15
CA VAL A 82 8.59 -9.41 -9.13
C VAL A 82 9.21 -10.32 -8.08
N ASP A 83 8.56 -11.42 -7.73
CA ASP A 83 9.10 -12.38 -6.77
C ASP A 83 10.37 -13.06 -7.30
N GLU A 84 10.41 -13.41 -8.60
CA GLU A 84 11.62 -13.95 -9.21
C GLU A 84 12.78 -12.95 -9.16
N ILE A 85 12.53 -11.68 -9.49
CA ILE A 85 13.56 -10.62 -9.42
C ILE A 85 14.08 -10.45 -7.99
N ILE A 86 13.20 -10.49 -6.99
CA ILE A 86 13.59 -10.38 -5.58
C ILE A 86 14.47 -11.56 -5.17
N LYS A 87 14.10 -12.78 -5.55
CA LYS A 87 14.83 -14.02 -5.23
C LYS A 87 16.19 -14.09 -5.95
N GLU A 88 16.22 -13.81 -7.25
CA GLU A 88 17.43 -13.87 -8.09
C GLU A 88 18.49 -12.87 -7.65
N LYS A 89 18.07 -11.65 -7.28
CA LYS A 89 18.99 -10.56 -6.92
C LYS A 89 19.18 -10.39 -5.42
N SER A 90 18.65 -11.29 -4.60
CA SER A 90 18.70 -11.22 -3.12
C SER A 90 18.29 -9.84 -2.57
N LEU A 91 17.19 -9.29 -3.10
CA LEU A 91 16.73 -7.95 -2.71
C LEU A 91 16.07 -7.96 -1.33
N PHE A 92 15.98 -6.78 -0.72
CA PHE A 92 15.18 -6.54 0.49
C PHE A 92 15.58 -7.39 1.71
N GLY A 93 16.84 -7.80 1.81
CA GLY A 93 17.37 -8.60 2.92
C GLY A 93 17.06 -10.09 2.81
N CYS A 94 16.64 -10.54 1.63
CA CYS A 94 16.55 -11.97 1.30
C CYS A 94 17.93 -12.64 1.42
N SER A 95 18.15 -13.38 2.51
CA SER A 95 19.41 -14.11 2.76
C SER A 95 19.35 -15.58 2.35
N CYS A 96 18.26 -16.02 1.71
CA CYS A 96 18.04 -17.42 1.37
C CYS A 96 18.42 -17.72 -0.07
N GLU A 97 19.07 -18.87 -0.24
CA GLU A 97 19.37 -19.43 -1.55
C GLU A 97 18.11 -20.12 -2.07
N PHE A 98 17.39 -19.46 -2.97
CA PHE A 98 16.30 -20.11 -3.68
C PHE A 98 16.86 -20.87 -4.89
N PRO A 99 16.46 -22.12 -5.12
CA PRO A 99 16.88 -22.84 -6.30
C PRO A 99 16.42 -22.05 -7.54
N SER A 100 17.37 -21.57 -8.35
CA SER A 100 17.04 -21.00 -9.65
C SER A 100 16.27 -22.03 -10.44
N LYS A 101 15.05 -21.69 -10.87
CA LYS A 101 14.39 -22.40 -11.96
C LYS A 101 15.22 -22.15 -13.21
N LYS A 102 16.21 -23.02 -13.45
CA LYS A 102 16.87 -23.14 -14.74
C LYS A 102 15.94 -23.96 -15.63
N ASP A 103 15.51 -23.37 -16.73
CA ASP A 103 14.98 -24.08 -17.89
C ASP A 103 16.06 -24.99 -18.50
#